data_AF-A0A5C3PY64-F1
#
_entry.id   AF-A0A5C3PY64-F1
#
_cell.length_a   1.000
_cell.length_b   1.000
_cell.length_c   1.000
_cell.angle_alpha   90.00
_cell.angle_beta   90.00
_cell.angle_gamma   90.00
#
_symmetry.space_group_name_H-M   'P 1'
#
loop_
_entity.id
_entity.type
_entity.pdbx_description
1 polymer ?
#
loop_
_entity_poly.entity_id
_entity_poly.type
_entity_poly.pdbx_seq_one_letter_code
_entity_poly.pdbx_strand_id
1 'polypeptide(L)'
;TPQPNARGKNNGEGKKPKKVNAPFQRVKAEEVTYIDPRLKDNRFESRGASASDYGARASRDLIVTRGAGFRKEKNKKKRGSYRGGEITMESHSIKFTD
;
A
#
# COMPACT_ATOMS: atom_id res chain seq x y z
N THR A 1 -66.12 -1.99 25.18
CA THR A 1 -64.93 -1.79 24.34
C THR A 1 -63.69 -1.84 25.22
N PRO A 2 -62.69 -2.72 24.98
CA PRO A 2 -61.46 -2.69 25.76
C PRO A 2 -60.47 -1.67 25.18
N GLN A 3 -59.85 -0.87 26.06
CA GLN A 3 -58.90 0.20 25.73
C GLN A 3 -57.54 -0.32 25.24
N PRO A 4 -56.79 0.45 24.43
CA PRO A 4 -55.47 0.03 23.96
C PRO A 4 -54.41 0.16 25.08
N ASN A 5 -53.68 -0.92 25.29
CA ASN A 5 -52.66 -1.04 26.32
C ASN A 5 -51.35 -0.38 25.84
N ALA A 6 -51.02 0.79 26.39
CA ALA A 6 -49.76 1.47 26.13
C ALA A 6 -48.59 0.74 26.82
N ARG A 7 -47.79 -0.02 26.05
CA ARG A 7 -46.53 -0.58 26.56
C ARG A 7 -45.40 0.42 26.35
N GLY A 8 -44.87 0.88 27.49
CA GLY A 8 -43.88 1.94 27.61
C GLY A 8 -42.56 1.67 26.89
N LYS A 9 -41.99 2.75 26.35
CA LYS A 9 -40.60 2.85 25.93
C LYS A 9 -39.73 2.86 27.19
N ASN A 10 -39.01 1.78 27.47
CA ASN A 10 -37.87 1.83 28.38
C ASN A 10 -36.62 2.18 27.59
N ASN A 11 -36.15 3.41 27.79
CA ASN A 11 -34.83 3.88 27.39
C ASN A 11 -33.74 3.22 28.24
N GLY A 12 -32.58 2.98 27.61
CA GLY A 12 -31.32 3.24 28.28
C GLY A 12 -30.52 2.06 28.82
N GLU A 13 -30.14 1.11 27.98
CA GLU A 13 -28.88 0.38 28.20
C GLU A 13 -28.06 0.40 26.91
N GLY A 14 -26.93 1.12 26.95
CA GLY A 14 -26.00 1.23 25.85
C GLY A 14 -25.53 -0.15 25.40
N LYS A 15 -25.91 -0.53 24.17
CA LYS A 15 -25.39 -1.74 23.52
C LYS A 15 -23.86 -1.66 23.54
N LYS A 16 -23.22 -2.55 24.31
CA LYS A 16 -21.76 -2.73 24.29
C LYS A 16 -21.33 -2.90 22.82
N PRO A 17 -20.32 -2.16 22.34
CA PRO A 17 -19.87 -2.31 20.96
C PRO A 17 -19.49 -3.77 20.73
N LYS A 18 -20.12 -4.41 19.74
CA LYS A 18 -19.78 -5.78 19.36
C LYS A 18 -18.31 -5.78 18.97
N LYS A 19 -17.50 -6.60 19.65
CA LYS A 19 -16.12 -6.87 19.22
C LYS A 19 -16.18 -7.39 17.79
N VAL A 20 -15.66 -6.61 16.85
CA VAL A 20 -15.49 -7.05 15.47
C VAL A 20 -14.49 -8.20 15.51
N ASN A 21 -14.88 -9.37 15.02
CA ASN A 21 -13.99 -10.52 14.99
C ASN A 21 -12.90 -10.24 13.95
N ALA A 22 -11.73 -9.79 14.43
CA ALA A 22 -10.60 -9.50 13.56
C ALA A 22 -9.99 -10.84 13.11
N PRO A 23 -9.74 -11.04 11.80
CA PRO A 23 -9.06 -12.23 11.32
C PRO A 23 -7.66 -12.33 11.94
N PHE A 24 -7.16 -13.56 12.12
CA PHE A 24 -5.80 -13.77 12.61
C PHE A 24 -4.79 -13.08 11.69
N GLN A 25 -3.93 -12.24 12.26
CA GLN A 25 -2.84 -11.55 11.57
C GLN A 25 -1.51 -11.94 12.23
N ARG A 26 -0.55 -12.40 11.43
CA ARG A 26 0.80 -12.74 11.92
C ARG A 26 1.58 -11.51 12.38
N VAL A 27 1.34 -10.37 11.72
CA VAL A 27 1.97 -9.08 12.03
C VAL A 27 0.85 -8.10 12.31
N LYS A 28 0.89 -7.48 13.49
CA LYS A 28 -0.04 -6.41 13.85
C LYS A 28 0.53 -5.09 13.38
N ALA A 29 -0.13 -4.45 12.41
CA ALA A 29 0.36 -3.20 11.82
C ALA A 29 0.55 -2.07 12.85
N GLU A 30 -0.24 -2.07 13.93
CA GLU A 30 -0.17 -1.09 15.02
C GLU A 30 1.09 -1.21 15.88
N GLU A 31 1.68 -2.41 15.96
CA GLU A 31 2.85 -2.70 16.79
C GLU A 31 4.17 -2.58 15.99
N VAL A 32 4.10 -2.29 14.68
CA VAL A 32 5.30 -2.16 13.83
C VAL A 32 5.97 -0.81 14.04
N THR A 33 7.18 -0.84 14.57
CA THR A 33 8.06 0.32 14.64
C THR A 33 9.03 0.32 13.46
N TYR A 34 9.22 1.48 12.84
CA TYR A 34 10.13 1.67 11.72
C TYR A 34 11.31 2.51 12.16
N ILE A 35 12.53 2.07 11.86
CA ILE A 35 13.78 2.78 12.18
C ILE A 35 13.89 4.08 11.37
N ASP A 36 13.47 4.04 10.10
CA ASP A 36 13.48 5.18 9.17
C ASP A 36 12.07 5.33 8.54
N PRO A 37 11.50 6.54 8.44
CA PRO A 37 10.25 6.80 7.74
C PRO A 37 10.22 6.31 6.28
N ARG A 38 11.36 6.27 5.58
CA ARG A 38 11.46 5.80 4.18
C ARG A 38 11.10 4.32 4.02
N LEU A 39 11.31 3.51 5.05
CA LEU A 39 10.98 2.07 5.04
C LEU A 39 9.47 1.80 5.06
N LYS A 40 8.66 2.83 5.34
CA LYS A 40 7.20 2.69 5.38
C LYS A 40 6.60 2.54 3.99
N ASP A 41 7.25 3.07 2.96
CA ASP A 41 6.73 3.08 1.59
C ASP A 41 7.68 2.42 0.59
N ASN A 42 7.22 1.31 0.01
CA ASN A 42 7.95 0.51 -0.98
C ASN A 42 7.67 0.93 -2.44
N ARG A 43 6.92 2.01 -2.67
CA ARG A 43 6.66 2.51 -4.02
C ARG A 43 7.94 3.01 -4.67
N PHE A 44 8.02 2.95 -6.00
CA PHE A 44 9.15 3.53 -6.72
C PHE A 44 9.26 5.06 -6.50
N GLU A 45 8.13 5.75 -6.35
CA GLU A 45 8.07 7.20 -6.14
C GLU A 45 8.75 7.63 -4.83
N SER A 46 8.71 6.79 -3.79
CA SER A 46 9.36 7.09 -2.49
C SER A 46 10.89 7.10 -2.59
N ARG A 47 11.47 6.50 -3.65
CA ARG A 47 12.91 6.55 -3.94
C ARG A 47 13.42 7.96 -4.20
N GLY A 48 12.55 8.86 -4.68
CA GLY A 48 12.92 10.23 -5.03
C GLY A 48 13.83 10.33 -6.27
N ALA A 49 13.79 9.36 -7.17
CA ALA A 49 14.59 9.38 -8.39
C ALA A 49 14.14 10.47 -9.36
N SER A 50 15.10 11.04 -10.11
CA SER A 50 14.81 12.02 -11.17
C SER A 50 13.81 11.47 -12.20
N ALA A 51 12.99 12.34 -12.77
CA ALA A 51 12.08 11.97 -13.86
C ALA A 51 12.83 11.48 -15.12
N SER A 52 14.10 11.85 -15.28
CA SER A 52 15.00 11.39 -16.36
C SER A 52 15.70 10.06 -16.04
N ASP A 53 15.56 9.52 -14.83
CA ASP A 53 16.21 8.29 -14.39
C ASP A 53 15.71 7.06 -15.18
N TYR A 54 16.63 6.12 -15.42
CA TYR A 54 16.34 4.87 -16.13
C TYR A 54 15.23 4.05 -15.47
N GLY A 55 15.18 4.02 -14.13
CA GLY A 55 14.11 3.35 -13.39
C GLY A 55 12.78 4.10 -13.44
N ALA A 56 12.81 5.44 -13.43
CA ALA A 56 11.60 6.27 -13.44
C ALA A 56 10.79 6.10 -14.72
N ARG A 57 11.47 6.07 -15.87
CA ARG A 57 10.82 5.76 -17.15
C ARG A 57 10.22 4.35 -17.17
N ALA A 58 10.92 3.35 -16.64
CA ALA A 58 10.46 1.96 -16.60
C ALA A 58 9.24 1.81 -15.71
N SER A 59 9.24 2.50 -14.56
CA SER A 59 8.12 2.52 -13.61
C SER A 59 6.87 3.10 -14.29
N ARG A 60 6.96 4.29 -14.88
CA ARG A 60 5.84 4.93 -15.60
C ARG A 60 5.24 4.03 -16.68
N ASP A 61 6.11 3.31 -17.37
CA ASP A 61 5.77 2.44 -18.49
C ASP A 61 5.10 1.12 -18.07
N LEU A 62 5.57 0.51 -16.98
CA LEU A 62 5.17 -0.84 -16.61
C LEU A 62 4.12 -0.86 -15.48
N ILE A 63 3.98 0.23 -14.71
CA ILE A 63 3.04 0.31 -13.57
C ILE A 63 1.58 0.08 -13.96
N VAL A 64 1.22 0.39 -15.21
CA VAL A 64 -0.14 0.19 -15.74
C VAL A 64 -0.47 -1.28 -15.98
N THR A 65 0.55 -2.14 -16.04
CA THR A 65 0.40 -3.57 -16.35
C THR A 65 0.53 -4.44 -15.10
N ARG A 66 -0.20 -5.55 -15.06
CA ARG A 66 -0.14 -6.53 -13.96
C ARG A 66 -0.07 -7.97 -14.49
N GLY A 67 0.42 -8.89 -13.67
CA GLY A 67 0.42 -10.34 -13.95
C GLY A 67 1.06 -10.73 -15.29
N ALA A 68 0.34 -11.51 -16.09
CA ALA A 68 0.83 -11.98 -17.40
C ALA A 68 1.07 -10.83 -18.40
N GLY A 69 0.26 -9.76 -18.33
CA GLY A 69 0.42 -8.56 -19.15
C GLY A 69 1.75 -7.85 -18.87
N PHE A 70 2.12 -7.74 -17.59
CA PHE A 70 3.41 -7.19 -17.18
C PHE A 70 4.59 -7.99 -17.78
N ARG A 71 4.53 -9.32 -17.75
CA ARG A 71 5.59 -10.15 -18.35
C ARG A 71 5.73 -9.90 -19.86
N LYS A 72 4.61 -9.81 -20.58
CA LYS A 72 4.60 -9.53 -22.03
C LYS A 72 5.17 -8.15 -22.34
N GLU A 73 4.67 -7.11 -21.67
CA GLU A 73 5.09 -5.73 -21.90
C GLU A 73 6.58 -5.52 -21.54
N LYS A 74 7.02 -6.06 -20.40
CA LYS A 74 8.44 -6.08 -20.01
C LYS A 74 9.32 -6.75 -21.07
N ASN A 75 8.90 -7.90 -21.59
CA ASN A 75 9.69 -8.62 -22.60
C ASN A 75 9.73 -7.87 -23.95
N LYS A 76 8.63 -7.22 -24.34
CA LYS A 76 8.57 -6.35 -25.52
C LYS A 76 9.55 -5.18 -25.38
N LYS A 77 9.51 -4.48 -24.25
CA LYS A 77 10.41 -3.37 -23.92
C LYS A 77 11.88 -3.80 -23.82
N LYS A 78 12.17 -4.97 -23.24
CA LYS A 78 13.52 -5.57 -23.17
C LYS A 78 14.13 -5.86 -24.55
N ARG A 79 13.33 -6.27 -25.55
CA ARG A 79 13.81 -6.68 -26.89
C ARG A 79 14.32 -5.54 -27.78
N GLY A 80 14.51 -4.34 -27.23
CA GLY A 80 15.18 -3.23 -27.92
C GLY A 80 14.33 -1.97 -28.08
N SER A 81 13.07 -1.98 -27.65
CA SER A 81 12.24 -0.76 -27.69
C SER A 81 12.48 0.17 -26.49
N TYR A 82 12.98 -0.36 -25.36
CA TYR A 82 13.26 0.46 -24.20
C TYR A 82 14.67 1.06 -24.25
N ARG A 83 14.73 2.36 -24.54
CA ARG A 83 15.97 3.16 -24.52
C ARG A 83 16.14 4.00 -23.25
N GLY A 84 15.34 3.72 -22.22
CA GLY A 84 15.55 4.18 -20.85
C GLY A 84 15.77 5.68 -20.65
N GLY A 85 16.36 5.97 -19.51
CA GLY A 85 16.81 7.29 -19.07
C GLY A 85 18.27 7.22 -18.61
N GLU A 86 18.74 8.21 -17.87
CA GLU A 86 20.10 8.21 -17.33
C GLU A 86 20.28 7.12 -16.27
N ILE A 87 21.43 6.43 -16.30
CA ILE A 87 21.79 5.46 -15.27
C ILE A 87 22.57 6.24 -14.20
N THR A 88 21.89 6.47 -13.07
CA THR A 88 22.47 7.16 -11.92
C THR A 88 23.34 6.21 -11.10
N MET A 89 24.45 6.71 -10.55
CA MET A 89 25.32 5.98 -9.60
C MET A 89 25.00 6.33 -8.13
N GLU A 90 23.90 7.04 -7.88
CA GLU A 90 23.48 7.45 -6.55
C GLU A 90 23.03 6.24 -5.71
N SER A 91 23.33 6.30 -4.41
CA SER A 91 22.87 5.28 -3.46
C SER A 91 21.64 5.78 -2.70
N HIS A 92 20.59 4.96 -2.69
CA HIS A 92 19.39 5.18 -1.86
C HIS A 92 19.33 4.23 -0.65
N SER A 93 20.46 3.64 -0.26
CA SER A 93 20.52 2.81 0.94
C SER A 93 20.47 3.66 2.21
N ILE A 94 19.97 3.06 3.29
CA ILE A 94 20.02 3.62 4.63
C ILE A 94 21.05 2.84 5.45
N LYS A 95 21.78 3.55 6.32
CA LYS A 95 22.73 2.92 7.25
C LYS A 95 21.98 2.59 8.55
N PHE A 96 22.04 1.34 8.97
CA PHE A 96 21.54 0.96 10.28
C PHE A 96 22.52 1.44 11.35
N THR A 97 21.98 1.98 12.45
CA THR A 97 22.77 2.53 13.57
C THR A 97 22.90 1.56 14.74
N ASP A 98 22.53 0.30 14.53
CA ASP A 98 22.69 -0.79 15.50
C ASP A 98 24.16 -1.25 15.58
#